data_AF-A0A0M4ERV9-F1
#
_entry.id   AF-A0A0M4ERV9-F1
#
_cell.length_a   1.000
_cell.length_b   1.000
_cell.length_c   1.000
_cell.angle_alpha   90.00
_cell.angle_beta   90.00
_cell.angle_gamma   90.00
#
_symmetry.space_group_name_H-M   'P 1'
#
loop_
_entity.id
_entity.type
_entity.pdbx_description
1 polymer ?
#
loop_
_entity_poly.entity_id
_entity_poly.type
_entity_poly.pdbx_seq_one_letter_code
_entity_poly.pdbx_strand_id
1 'polypeptide(L)'
;ICQARAWLLSTGFTLAYGAMFSKVWRVHRFTTKAKTDPKVIMEPWKLYTMVSGLLSVDLVILLSWQIFDPLQRKLETFPLEDPVSTTDDIKIRPELEHCESTHNTMWLGLVYGFKGLILVFGLFLAYETRSIKVKQINDSRYVGMSIYNVVVLCLITAPVGMVIASQQDASFAFVALAVIFCCFLSMLLIFVPKVRLKRN
;
A
#
# COMPACT_ATOMS: atom_id res chain seq x y z
N ILE A 1 1.65 -15.02 -13.53
CA ILE A 1 1.06 -13.66 -13.49
C ILE A 1 0.41 -13.37 -12.12
N CYS A 2 -0.48 -14.23 -11.62
CA CYS A 2 -1.12 -14.09 -10.29
C CYS A 2 -0.14 -13.74 -9.16
N GLN A 3 0.95 -14.51 -9.04
CA GLN A 3 1.96 -14.27 -8.01
C GLN A 3 2.71 -12.95 -8.23
N ALA A 4 3.13 -12.64 -9.45
CA ALA A 4 3.82 -11.39 -9.76
C ALA A 4 3.01 -10.16 -9.35
N ARG A 5 1.68 -10.18 -9.54
CA ARG A 5 0.77 -9.10 -9.08
C ARG A 5 0.84 -8.90 -7.56
N ALA A 6 0.70 -9.99 -6.79
CA ALA A 6 0.76 -9.93 -5.33
C ALA A 6 2.13 -9.43 -4.83
N TRP A 7 3.20 -9.96 -5.42
CA TRP A 7 4.58 -9.58 -5.10
C TRP A 7 4.87 -8.11 -5.37
N LEU A 8 4.58 -7.63 -6.58
CA LEU A 8 4.83 -6.24 -6.98
C LEU A 8 4.04 -5.25 -6.11
N LEU A 9 2.76 -5.56 -5.85
CA LEU A 9 1.92 -4.66 -5.08
C LEU A 9 2.35 -4.58 -3.61
N SER A 10 2.66 -5.72 -2.99
CA SER A 10 3.07 -5.75 -1.57
C SER A 10 4.46 -5.14 -1.37
N THR A 11 5.45 -5.55 -2.17
CA THR A 11 6.82 -5.05 -2.03
C THR A 11 6.93 -3.57 -2.40
N GLY A 12 6.24 -3.14 -3.47
CA GLY A 12 6.17 -1.74 -3.88
C GLY A 12 5.54 -0.86 -2.80
N PHE A 13 4.45 -1.30 -2.17
CA PHE A 13 3.86 -0.62 -1.04
C PHE A 13 4.83 -0.48 0.14
N THR A 14 5.50 -1.57 0.54
CA THR A 14 6.43 -1.55 1.68
C THR A 14 7.64 -0.66 1.43
N LEU A 15 8.19 -0.66 0.22
CA LEU A 15 9.30 0.22 -0.15
C LEU A 15 8.88 1.69 -0.14
N ALA A 16 7.76 2.01 -0.79
CA ALA A 16 7.27 3.39 -0.86
C ALA A 16 6.86 3.94 0.52
N TYR A 17 6.03 3.21 1.25
CA TYR A 17 5.57 3.61 2.57
C TYR A 17 6.70 3.56 3.60
N GLY A 18 7.55 2.53 3.59
CA GLY A 18 8.69 2.39 4.49
C GLY A 18 9.70 3.53 4.35
N ALA A 19 9.90 4.05 3.13
CA ALA A 19 10.73 5.23 2.91
C ALA A 19 10.13 6.51 3.51
N MET A 20 8.82 6.73 3.34
CA MET A 20 8.11 7.86 3.96
C MET A 20 8.12 7.77 5.48
N PHE A 21 7.80 6.59 6.01
CA PHE A 21 7.83 6.24 7.42
C PHE A 21 9.20 6.52 8.05
N SER A 22 10.29 6.11 7.39
CA SER A 22 11.66 6.33 7.88
C SER A 22 12.03 7.81 8.00
N LYS A 23 11.54 8.66 7.09
CA LYS A 23 11.75 10.11 7.18
C LYS A 23 11.04 10.69 8.39
N VAL A 24 9.78 10.32 8.63
CA VAL A 24 9.00 10.80 9.78
C VAL A 24 9.59 10.28 11.09
N TRP A 25 9.97 9.01 11.15
CA TRP A 25 10.64 8.41 12.30
C TRP A 25 11.95 9.12 12.67
N ARG A 26 12.79 9.46 11.67
CA ARG A 26 14.02 10.24 11.89
C ARG A 26 13.72 11.57 12.58
N VAL A 27 12.68 12.28 12.13
CA VAL A 27 12.28 13.59 12.69
C VAL A 27 11.75 13.43 14.11
N HIS A 28 10.84 12.47 14.33
CA HIS A 28 10.33 12.16 15.66
C HIS A 28 11.47 11.88 16.64
N ARG A 29 12.39 10.97 16.28
CA ARG A 29 13.51 10.59 17.14
C ARG A 29 14.49 11.73 17.36
N PHE A 30 14.72 12.58 16.35
CA PHE A 30 15.57 13.77 16.50
C PHE A 30 14.96 14.73 17.53
N THR A 31 13.66 15.01 17.45
CA THR A 31 12.99 15.91 18.38
C THR A 31 12.88 15.32 19.79
N THR A 32 12.57 14.04 19.91
CA THR A 32 12.43 13.38 21.22
C THR A 32 13.80 13.22 21.90
N LYS A 33 14.85 12.84 21.15
CA LYS A 33 16.20 12.72 21.74
C LYS A 33 16.91 14.05 21.94
N ALA A 34 16.68 15.07 21.11
CA ALA A 34 17.25 16.40 21.35
C ALA A 34 16.75 17.01 22.67
N LYS A 35 15.56 16.62 23.17
CA LYS A 35 15.08 17.01 24.50
C LYS A 35 15.83 16.33 25.65
N THR A 36 16.42 15.16 25.42
CA THR A 36 17.08 14.36 26.46
C THR A 36 18.61 14.42 26.38
N ASP A 37 19.18 14.48 25.18
CA ASP A 37 20.63 14.48 24.98
C ASP A 37 21.04 15.10 23.61
N PRO A 38 21.57 16.33 23.57
CA PRO A 38 21.78 17.09 22.33
C PRO A 38 22.97 16.61 21.47
N LYS A 39 23.78 15.65 21.94
CA LYS A 39 24.98 15.17 21.24
C LYS A 39 24.76 13.96 20.32
N VAL A 40 23.55 13.40 20.24
CA VAL A 40 23.30 12.15 19.49
C VAL A 40 23.11 12.43 18.00
N ILE A 41 24.19 12.32 17.23
CA ILE A 41 24.14 12.31 15.76
C ILE A 41 23.54 10.99 15.29
N MET A 42 22.54 11.06 14.40
CA MET A 42 21.84 9.89 13.91
C MET A 42 22.53 9.29 12.69
N GLU A 43 22.96 8.03 12.80
CA GLU A 43 23.57 7.32 11.68
C GLU A 43 22.52 6.92 10.62
N PRO A 44 22.77 7.20 9.33
CA PRO A 44 21.85 6.88 8.24
C PRO A 44 21.50 5.38 8.15
N TRP A 45 22.45 4.50 8.50
CA TRP A 45 22.32 3.05 8.38
C TRP A 45 21.19 2.46 9.25
N LYS A 46 20.88 3.08 10.40
CA LYS A 46 19.79 2.63 11.29
C LYS A 46 18.38 2.78 10.68
N LEU A 47 18.23 3.59 9.64
CA LEU A 47 16.96 3.77 8.94
C LEU A 47 16.81 2.77 7.79
N TYR A 48 17.89 2.50 7.06
CA TYR A 48 17.90 1.47 6.03
C TYR A 48 17.65 0.08 6.62
N THR A 49 18.23 -0.21 7.78
CA THR A 49 17.98 -1.48 8.51
C THR A 49 16.52 -1.65 8.92
N MET A 50 15.84 -0.57 9.33
CA MET A 50 14.41 -0.61 9.67
C MET A 50 13.52 -0.92 8.45
N VAL A 51 13.73 -0.24 7.32
CA VAL A 51 12.99 -0.52 6.08
C VAL A 51 13.27 -1.94 5.58
N SER A 52 14.53 -2.37 5.63
CA SER A 52 14.93 -3.73 5.28
C SER A 52 14.25 -4.77 6.18
N GLY A 53 14.09 -4.49 7.46
CA GLY A 53 13.32 -5.34 8.38
C GLY A 53 11.86 -5.47 7.98
N LEU A 54 11.18 -4.36 7.68
CA LEU A 54 9.78 -4.37 7.20
C LEU A 54 9.63 -5.15 5.89
N LEU A 55 10.56 -4.95 4.95
CA LEU A 55 10.58 -5.68 3.69
C LEU A 55 10.82 -7.18 3.90
N SER A 56 11.69 -7.55 4.85
CA SER A 56 11.98 -8.95 5.15
C SER A 56 10.74 -9.68 5.66
N VAL A 57 9.93 -9.06 6.51
CA VAL A 57 8.65 -9.63 6.96
C VAL A 57 7.71 -9.87 5.78
N ASP A 58 7.61 -8.89 4.88
CA ASP A 58 6.82 -8.99 3.65
C ASP A 58 7.26 -10.17 2.76
N LEU A 59 8.58 -10.32 2.57
CA LEU A 59 9.16 -11.43 1.81
C LEU A 59 8.85 -12.78 2.45
N VAL A 60 8.97 -12.89 3.77
CA VAL A 60 8.65 -14.14 4.49
C VAL A 60 7.18 -14.51 4.31
N ILE A 61 6.27 -13.54 4.44
CA ILE A 61 4.83 -13.76 4.25
C ILE A 61 4.53 -14.23 2.82
N LEU A 62 5.05 -13.52 1.81
CA LEU A 62 4.81 -13.84 0.40
C LEU A 62 5.43 -15.16 -0.04
N LEU A 63 6.65 -15.46 0.44
CA LEU A 63 7.31 -16.74 0.18
C LEU A 63 6.53 -17.89 0.82
N SER A 64 6.06 -17.71 2.06
CA SER A 64 5.23 -18.70 2.74
C SER A 64 3.93 -18.94 1.99
N TRP A 65 3.26 -17.87 1.54
CA TRP A 65 2.05 -17.98 0.73
C TRP A 65 2.32 -18.74 -0.59
N GLN A 66 3.43 -18.44 -1.25
CA GLN A 66 3.81 -19.07 -2.52
C GLN A 66 4.18 -20.56 -2.37
N ILE A 67 4.82 -20.96 -1.27
CA ILE A 67 5.28 -22.33 -1.05
C ILE A 67 4.13 -23.22 -0.57
N PHE A 68 3.33 -22.73 0.40
CA PHE A 68 2.31 -23.55 1.06
C PHE A 68 0.93 -23.47 0.39
N ASP A 69 0.55 -22.34 -0.18
CA ASP A 69 -0.79 -22.14 -0.77
C ASP A 69 -0.73 -21.20 -2.00
N PRO A 70 -0.07 -21.63 -3.09
CA PRO A 70 0.16 -20.78 -4.25
C PRO A 70 -1.15 -20.31 -4.88
N LEU A 71 -1.19 -19.04 -5.33
CA LEU A 71 -2.32 -18.54 -6.12
C LEU A 71 -2.40 -19.31 -7.45
N GLN A 72 -3.52 -19.99 -7.67
CA GLN A 72 -3.81 -20.74 -8.88
C GLN A 72 -4.99 -20.12 -9.63
N ARG A 73 -5.09 -20.44 -10.92
CA ARG A 73 -6.25 -20.04 -11.73
C ARG A 73 -7.46 -20.88 -11.31
N LYS A 74 -8.55 -20.24 -10.93
CA LYS A 74 -9.87 -20.85 -10.76
C LYS A 74 -10.85 -20.24 -11.75
N LEU A 75 -11.79 -21.06 -12.24
CA LEU A 75 -12.91 -20.61 -13.04
C LEU A 75 -14.15 -20.55 -12.16
N GLU A 76 -14.79 -19.38 -12.13
CA GLU A 76 -16.10 -19.18 -11.55
C GLU A 76 -17.14 -19.21 -12.68
N THR A 77 -18.08 -20.14 -12.61
CA THR A 77 -19.12 -20.32 -13.62
C THR A 77 -20.40 -19.63 -13.18
N PHE A 78 -20.96 -18.80 -14.06
CA PHE A 78 -22.23 -18.11 -13.84
C PHE A 78 -23.41 -18.91 -14.41
N PRO A 79 -24.65 -18.62 -13.98
CA PRO A 79 -25.84 -19.21 -14.58
C PRO A 79 -25.92 -18.94 -16.08
N LEU A 80 -26.61 -19.83 -16.80
CA LEU A 80 -26.80 -19.72 -18.24
C LEU A 80 -27.59 -18.45 -18.57
N GLU A 81 -27.07 -17.66 -19.50
CA GLU A 81 -27.77 -16.52 -20.07
C GLU A 81 -28.70 -17.03 -21.18
N ASP A 82 -29.94 -16.52 -21.20
CA ASP A 82 -30.85 -16.80 -22.31
C ASP A 82 -30.40 -16.03 -23.58
N PRO A 83 -30.61 -16.62 -24.77
CA PRO A 83 -30.17 -16.02 -26.02
C PRO A 83 -30.85 -14.66 -26.25
N VAL A 84 -30.08 -13.70 -26.80
CA VAL A 84 -30.57 -12.36 -27.14
C VAL A 84 -31.63 -12.41 -28.25
N SER A 85 -31.56 -13.42 -29.11
CA SER A 85 -32.51 -13.66 -30.21
C SER A 85 -33.26 -14.98 -29.99
N THR A 86 -34.58 -14.96 -30.19
CA THR A 86 -35.44 -16.16 -30.06
C THR A 86 -35.16 -17.24 -31.11
N THR A 87 -34.33 -16.96 -32.11
CA THR A 87 -33.93 -17.88 -33.19
C THR A 87 -32.71 -18.72 -32.86
N ASP A 88 -31.97 -18.40 -31.80
CA ASP A 88 -30.75 -19.10 -31.44
C ASP A 88 -31.05 -20.17 -30.38
N ASP A 89 -30.86 -21.45 -30.73
CA ASP A 89 -31.07 -22.59 -29.80
C ASP A 89 -29.87 -22.82 -28.85
N ILE A 90 -29.02 -21.80 -28.65
CA ILE A 90 -27.75 -21.91 -27.92
C ILE A 90 -27.83 -21.04 -26.66
N LYS A 91 -27.57 -21.63 -25.49
CA LYS A 91 -27.41 -20.90 -24.23
C LYS A 91 -25.94 -20.61 -23.95
N ILE A 92 -25.63 -19.39 -23.53
CA ILE A 92 -24.26 -18.97 -23.21
C ILE A 92 -24.02 -19.19 -21.72
N ARG A 93 -22.90 -19.83 -21.35
CA ARG A 93 -22.45 -19.92 -19.96
C ARG A 93 -21.28 -18.96 -19.76
N PRO A 94 -21.44 -17.86 -19.00
CA PRO A 94 -20.33 -16.99 -18.69
C PRO A 94 -19.37 -17.69 -17.71
N GLU A 95 -18.07 -17.56 -17.95
CA GLU A 95 -17.02 -18.07 -17.08
C GLU A 95 -16.02 -16.95 -16.79
N LEU A 96 -15.60 -16.84 -15.52
CA LEU A 96 -14.69 -15.79 -15.07
C LEU A 96 -13.45 -16.40 -14.42
N GLU A 97 -12.28 -16.03 -14.94
CA GLU A 97 -11.01 -16.55 -14.45
C GLU A 97 -10.46 -15.67 -13.31
N HIS A 98 -10.29 -16.23 -12.13
CA HIS A 98 -9.68 -15.54 -10.99
C HIS A 98 -8.42 -16.23 -10.50
N CYS A 99 -7.53 -15.44 -9.90
CA CYS A 99 -6.37 -15.94 -9.19
C CYS A 99 -6.73 -16.10 -7.72
N GLU A 100 -6.86 -17.33 -7.25
CA GLU A 100 -7.27 -17.62 -5.88
C GLU A 100 -6.45 -18.77 -5.29
N SER A 101 -6.19 -18.69 -3.99
CA SER A 101 -5.57 -19.77 -3.20
C SER A 101 -6.64 -20.50 -2.37
N THR A 102 -6.32 -21.66 -1.80
CA THR A 102 -7.31 -22.43 -1.03
C THR A 102 -7.76 -21.68 0.23
N HIS A 103 -6.85 -20.97 0.89
CA HIS A 103 -7.09 -20.17 2.09
C HIS A 103 -6.90 -18.68 1.82
N ASN A 104 -7.44 -18.19 0.71
CA ASN A 104 -7.26 -16.82 0.23
C ASN A 104 -7.58 -15.75 1.29
N THR A 105 -8.73 -15.86 1.95
CA THR A 105 -9.15 -14.91 3.00
C THR A 105 -8.18 -14.84 4.17
N MET A 106 -7.57 -15.97 4.56
CA MET A 106 -6.57 -16.02 5.63
C MET A 106 -5.30 -15.27 5.22
N TRP A 107 -4.76 -15.56 4.04
CA TRP A 107 -3.54 -14.91 3.54
C TRP A 107 -3.73 -13.42 3.27
N LEU A 108 -4.85 -13.03 2.65
CA LEU A 108 -5.21 -11.63 2.46
C LEU A 108 -5.40 -10.92 3.80
N GLY A 109 -6.07 -11.56 4.77
CA GLY A 109 -6.23 -11.02 6.13
C GLY A 109 -4.90 -10.80 6.82
N LEU A 110 -3.95 -11.73 6.68
CA LEU A 110 -2.61 -11.61 7.26
C LEU A 110 -1.80 -10.48 6.61
N VAL A 111 -1.82 -10.37 5.29
CA VAL A 111 -1.15 -9.27 4.55
C VAL A 111 -1.78 -7.92 4.91
N TYR A 112 -3.11 -7.79 4.81
CA TYR A 112 -3.79 -6.53 5.11
C TYR A 112 -3.70 -6.15 6.59
N GLY A 113 -3.74 -7.12 7.51
CA GLY A 113 -3.50 -6.89 8.93
C GLY A 113 -2.11 -6.31 9.18
N PHE A 114 -1.07 -6.93 8.61
CA PHE A 114 0.30 -6.42 8.71
C PHE A 114 0.45 -5.01 8.11
N LYS A 115 -0.08 -4.77 6.91
CA LYS A 115 -0.09 -3.43 6.30
C LYS A 115 -0.85 -2.42 7.15
N GLY A 116 -1.99 -2.82 7.71
CA GLY A 116 -2.83 -1.99 8.58
C GLY A 116 -2.08 -1.54 9.83
N LEU A 117 -1.34 -2.44 10.49
CA LEU A 117 -0.49 -2.09 11.63
C LEU A 117 0.60 -1.08 11.24
N ILE A 118 1.25 -1.28 10.10
CA ILE A 118 2.25 -0.33 9.57
C ILE A 118 1.62 1.05 9.31
N LEU A 119 0.42 1.08 8.71
CA LEU A 119 -0.32 2.31 8.41
C LEU A 119 -0.68 3.07 9.69
N VAL A 120 -1.21 2.37 10.70
CA VAL A 120 -1.57 2.97 12.00
C VAL A 120 -0.33 3.52 12.70
N PHE A 121 0.78 2.77 12.67
CA PHE A 121 2.02 3.23 13.31
C PHE A 121 2.61 4.46 12.62
N GLY A 122 2.62 4.50 11.27
CA GLY A 122 3.07 5.68 10.56
C GLY A 122 2.14 6.88 10.73
N LEU A 123 0.82 6.66 10.86
CA LEU A 123 -0.14 7.70 11.21
C LEU A 123 0.14 8.31 12.59
N PHE A 124 0.39 7.46 13.59
CA PHE A 124 0.74 7.89 14.95
C PHE A 124 1.99 8.78 14.95
N LEU A 125 3.05 8.37 14.26
CA LEU A 125 4.26 9.19 14.15
C LEU A 125 4.04 10.48 13.37
N ALA A 126 3.24 10.44 12.31
CA ALA A 126 2.89 11.64 11.55
C ALA A 126 2.08 12.64 12.39
N TYR A 127 1.30 12.15 13.36
CA TYR A 127 0.58 12.98 14.32
C TYR A 127 1.53 13.63 15.33
N GLU A 128 2.38 12.85 15.99
CA GLU A 128 3.37 13.34 16.95
C GLU A 128 4.33 14.38 16.34
N THR A 129 4.69 14.20 15.06
CA THR A 129 5.62 15.10 14.37
C THR A 129 4.98 16.38 13.83
N ARG A 130 3.64 16.53 13.88
CA ARG A 130 2.92 17.66 13.28
C ARG A 130 3.21 19.01 13.93
N SER A 131 3.44 19.04 15.25
CA SER A 131 3.55 20.29 16.03
C SER A 131 4.97 20.87 16.03
N ILE A 132 5.95 20.16 15.49
CA ILE A 132 7.37 20.51 15.61
C ILE A 132 7.74 21.57 14.56
N LYS A 133 7.91 22.82 14.98
CA LYS A 133 8.24 23.96 14.11
C LYS A 133 9.75 24.27 14.15
N VAL A 134 10.55 23.63 13.29
CA VAL A 134 11.98 24.00 13.10
C VAL A 134 12.26 24.18 11.60
N LYS A 135 13.14 25.12 11.22
CA LYS A 135 13.37 25.55 9.81
C LYS A 135 13.81 24.42 8.85
N GLN A 136 14.36 23.31 9.36
CA GLN A 136 14.68 22.07 8.62
C GLN A 136 13.50 21.07 8.47
N ILE A 137 12.32 21.35 9.05
CA ILE A 137 11.21 20.39 9.24
C ILE A 137 10.01 20.64 8.28
N ASN A 138 10.03 21.71 7.47
CA ASN A 138 8.99 21.91 6.45
C ASN A 138 8.94 20.74 5.44
N ASP A 139 10.08 20.13 5.09
CA ASP A 139 10.10 18.94 4.22
C ASP A 139 9.34 17.75 4.83
N SER A 140 9.54 17.51 6.13
CA SER A 140 8.86 16.42 6.84
C SER A 140 7.38 16.65 7.06
N ARG A 141 6.90 17.90 7.08
CA ARG A 141 5.46 18.19 7.16
C ARG A 141 4.73 17.70 5.92
N TYR A 142 5.29 17.91 4.73
CA TYR A 142 4.69 17.41 3.49
C TYR A 142 4.76 15.89 3.39
N VAL A 143 5.84 15.26 3.87
CA VAL A 143 5.92 13.80 3.98
C VAL A 143 4.85 13.27 4.95
N GLY A 144 4.63 13.93 6.09
CA GLY A 144 3.54 13.61 7.02
C GLY A 144 2.16 13.70 6.36
N MET A 145 1.88 14.79 5.62
CA MET A 145 0.65 14.94 4.82
C MET A 145 0.47 13.83 3.78
N SER A 146 1.56 13.40 3.14
CA SER A 146 1.56 12.26 2.23
C SER A 146 1.17 10.95 2.92
N ILE A 147 1.62 10.72 4.16
CA ILE A 147 1.20 9.54 4.95
C ILE A 147 -0.30 9.56 5.21
N TYR A 148 -0.89 10.70 5.59
CA TYR A 148 -2.35 10.80 5.78
C TYR A 148 -3.10 10.46 4.48
N ASN A 149 -2.66 10.98 3.34
CA ASN A 149 -3.25 10.68 2.03
C ASN A 149 -3.23 9.17 1.72
N VAL A 150 -2.07 8.53 1.89
CA VAL A 150 -1.92 7.09 1.64
C VAL A 150 -2.80 6.27 2.57
N VAL A 151 -2.83 6.59 3.88
CA VAL A 151 -3.65 5.87 4.87
C VAL A 151 -5.14 5.94 4.50
N VAL A 152 -5.67 7.13 4.22
CA VAL A 152 -7.08 7.31 3.86
C VAL A 152 -7.44 6.55 2.60
N LEU A 153 -6.61 6.68 1.55
CA LEU A 153 -6.86 5.98 0.28
C LEU A 153 -6.79 4.46 0.45
N CYS A 154 -5.83 3.92 1.21
CA CYS A 154 -5.75 2.49 1.46
C CYS A 154 -6.94 1.96 2.28
N LEU A 155 -7.40 2.70 3.29
CA LEU A 155 -8.56 2.32 4.11
C LEU A 155 -9.88 2.30 3.32
N ILE A 156 -9.99 3.12 2.26
CA ILE A 156 -11.15 3.09 1.36
C ILE A 156 -10.96 2.01 0.29
N THR A 157 -9.78 1.92 -0.32
CA THR A 157 -9.53 1.06 -1.48
C THR A 157 -9.59 -0.42 -1.13
N ALA A 158 -9.08 -0.82 0.04
CA ALA A 158 -9.07 -2.22 0.45
C ALA A 158 -10.48 -2.84 0.60
N PRO A 159 -11.41 -2.29 1.41
CA PRO A 159 -12.75 -2.85 1.57
C PRO A 159 -13.57 -2.74 0.28
N VAL A 160 -13.52 -1.60 -0.42
CA VAL A 160 -14.26 -1.45 -1.68
C VAL A 160 -13.75 -2.47 -2.71
N GLY A 161 -12.43 -2.66 -2.81
CA GLY A 161 -11.81 -3.65 -3.69
C GLY A 161 -12.23 -5.10 -3.39
N MET A 162 -12.46 -5.44 -2.13
CA MET A 162 -13.01 -6.76 -1.75
C MET A 162 -14.47 -6.92 -2.19
N VAL A 163 -15.29 -5.88 -2.03
CA VAL A 163 -16.73 -5.91 -2.38
C VAL A 163 -16.94 -6.03 -3.88
N ILE A 164 -16.16 -5.32 -4.69
CA ILE A 164 -16.31 -5.31 -6.15
C ILE A 164 -15.47 -6.38 -6.87
N ALA A 165 -14.87 -7.32 -6.13
CA ALA A 165 -13.94 -8.32 -6.68
C ALA A 165 -14.57 -9.22 -7.77
N SER A 166 -15.90 -9.40 -7.74
CA SER A 166 -16.65 -10.17 -8.73
C SER A 166 -16.73 -9.46 -10.10
N GLN A 167 -16.60 -8.12 -10.15
CA GLN A 167 -16.59 -7.37 -11.40
C GLN A 167 -15.15 -6.98 -11.79
N GLN A 168 -14.57 -7.66 -12.77
CA GLN A 168 -13.16 -7.47 -13.15
C GLN A 168 -12.86 -6.08 -13.68
N ASP A 169 -13.69 -5.54 -14.57
CA ASP A 169 -13.48 -4.19 -15.12
C ASP A 169 -13.57 -3.10 -14.05
N ALA A 170 -14.60 -3.18 -13.20
CA ALA A 170 -14.80 -2.24 -12.11
C ALA A 170 -13.69 -2.32 -11.06
N SER A 171 -13.31 -3.54 -10.65
CA SER A 171 -12.24 -3.75 -9.67
C SER A 171 -10.87 -3.29 -10.19
N PHE A 172 -10.57 -3.57 -11.47
CA PHE A 172 -9.34 -3.12 -12.11
C PHE A 172 -9.29 -1.59 -12.19
N ALA A 173 -10.33 -0.96 -12.74
CA ALA A 173 -10.41 0.49 -12.88
C ALA A 173 -10.28 1.19 -11.53
N PHE A 174 -11.03 0.72 -10.51
CA PHE A 174 -11.01 1.32 -9.18
C PHE A 174 -9.64 1.22 -8.52
N VAL A 175 -9.01 0.04 -8.49
CA VAL A 175 -7.69 -0.15 -7.86
C VAL A 175 -6.61 0.60 -8.62
N ALA A 176 -6.62 0.59 -9.96
CA ALA A 176 -5.65 1.30 -10.77
C ALA A 176 -5.73 2.82 -10.56
N LEU A 177 -6.93 3.40 -10.59
CA LEU A 177 -7.15 4.82 -10.33
C LEU A 177 -6.73 5.20 -8.91
N ALA A 178 -7.08 4.39 -7.91
CA ALA A 178 -6.70 4.62 -6.53
C ALA A 178 -5.16 4.65 -6.36
N VAL A 179 -4.45 3.69 -6.96
CA VAL A 179 -2.98 3.63 -6.92
C VAL A 179 -2.36 4.83 -7.65
N ILE A 180 -2.82 5.14 -8.87
CA ILE A 180 -2.31 6.29 -9.64
C ILE A 180 -2.53 7.59 -8.88
N PHE A 181 -3.74 7.83 -8.38
CA PHE A 181 -4.08 9.03 -7.63
C PHE A 181 -3.26 9.14 -6.34
N CYS A 182 -3.13 8.05 -5.59
CA CYS A 182 -2.33 7.99 -4.37
C CYS A 182 -0.86 8.35 -4.64
N CYS A 183 -0.25 7.72 -5.66
CA CYS A 183 1.13 7.97 -6.06
C CYS A 183 1.32 9.41 -6.57
N PHE A 184 0.42 9.90 -7.42
CA PHE A 184 0.49 11.24 -7.98
C PHE A 184 0.43 12.32 -6.89
N LEU A 185 -0.56 12.25 -5.99
CA LEU A 185 -0.68 13.18 -4.88
C LEU A 185 0.53 13.12 -3.94
N SER A 186 1.03 11.93 -3.64
CA SER A 186 2.21 11.75 -2.78
C SER A 186 3.45 12.40 -3.40
N MET A 187 3.69 12.17 -4.69
CA MET A 187 4.79 12.79 -5.42
C MET A 187 4.65 14.31 -5.47
N LEU A 188 3.45 14.82 -5.74
CA LEU A 188 3.17 16.26 -5.78
C LEU A 188 3.47 16.91 -4.43
N LEU A 189 2.96 16.35 -3.34
CA LEU A 189 3.18 16.87 -1.99
C LEU A 189 4.67 16.88 -1.61
N ILE A 190 5.42 15.83 -1.95
CA ILE A 190 6.83 15.69 -1.56
C ILE A 190 7.76 16.55 -2.42
N PHE A 191 7.54 16.64 -3.74
CA PHE A 191 8.50 17.23 -4.67
C PHE A 191 8.19 18.67 -5.08
N VAL A 192 6.91 19.08 -5.19
CA VAL A 192 6.56 20.46 -5.61
C VAL A 192 7.15 21.53 -4.70
N PRO A 193 7.08 21.42 -3.35
CA PRO A 193 7.70 22.41 -2.47
C PRO A 193 9.20 22.56 -2.69
N LYS A 194 9.91 21.46 -2.99
CA LYS A 194 11.36 21.44 -3.22
C LYS A 194 11.75 22.18 -4.50
N VAL A 195 11.00 21.95 -5.58
CA VAL A 195 11.26 22.60 -6.87
C VAL A 195 10.98 24.09 -6.77
N ARG A 196 9.91 24.51 -6.09
CA ARG A 196 9.58 25.92 -5.91
C ARG A 196 10.59 26.65 -5.02
N LEU A 197 11.11 26.02 -3.97
CA LEU A 197 12.15 26.57 -3.09
C LEU A 197 13.51 26.72 -3.78
N LYS A 198 13.83 25.88 -4.77
CA LYS A 198 15.09 26.00 -5.54
C LYS A 198 15.06 27.13 -6.58
N ARG A 199 13.87 27.62 -6.94
CA ARG A 199 13.67 28.67 -7.96
C ARG A 199 13.66 30.09 -7.39
N ASN A 200 13.49 30.24 -6.08
CA ASN A 200 13.58 31.50 -5.35
C ASN A 200 14.92 31.60 -4.62
#